data_AF-A0ABC8RW47-F1
#
_entry.id   AF-A0ABC8RW47-F1
#
_cell.length_a   1.000
_cell.length_b   1.000
_cell.length_c   1.000
_cell.angle_alpha   90.00
_cell.angle_beta   90.00
_cell.angle_gamma   90.00
#
_symmetry.space_group_name_H-M   'P 1'
#
loop_
_entity.id
_entity.type
_entity.pdbx_description
1 polymer ?
#
loop_
_entity_poly.entity_id
_entity_poly.type
_entity_poly.pdbx_seq_one_letter_code
_entity_poly.pdbx_strand_id
1 'polypeptide(L)'
;MTTVRILDTIIECLSEAQSDSDQIQQKALQTLGSITKVSPQNRNLLAQTGGAIPSLLTLLKFSSPTIQTLSLSILFNLSLNPNLKQSLADMETISHLNFVILSPSSPESSILAASLICSLAMLDKNKAKFGVAGTIQSLVKAVSGPRGPAAHHLLSSLAELVQFHGNCTVAVRSGAVPVLIQIMKSTDGEDLAGTSLAILCLLARFEEGLNALIKTDQIVSFMLEVLKGRCMLSKEGAAELLVRLFEEREGCVRDALSLPDFSYVLADLSVRGSGRTRERAVLLMKKMVETDSDSYADGSPMFFQW
;
A
#
# COMPACT_ATOMS: atom_id res chain seq x y z
N MET A 1 7.42 -23.24 29.56
CA MET A 1 6.94 -24.56 29.07
C MET A 1 8.04 -25.20 28.26
N THR A 2 8.23 -26.52 28.34
CA THR A 2 9.19 -27.25 27.50
C THR A 2 8.64 -27.42 26.08
N THR A 3 9.50 -27.53 25.07
CA THR A 3 9.11 -27.68 23.64
C THR A 3 8.14 -28.83 23.41
N VAL A 4 8.32 -29.96 24.12
CA VAL A 4 7.42 -31.14 24.05
C VAL A 4 6.01 -30.78 24.49
N ARG A 5 5.85 -30.09 25.63
CA ARG A 5 4.53 -29.68 26.13
C ARG A 5 3.81 -28.74 25.16
N ILE A 6 4.56 -27.87 24.47
CA ILE A 6 3.97 -26.96 23.47
C ILE A 6 3.48 -27.73 22.25
N LEU A 7 4.25 -28.73 21.79
CA LEU A 7 3.83 -29.59 20.68
C LEU A 7 2.56 -30.37 21.02
N ASP A 8 2.48 -30.96 22.22
CA ASP A 8 1.29 -31.68 22.69
C ASP A 8 0.06 -30.75 22.70
N THR A 9 0.21 -29.53 23.24
CA THR A 9 -0.87 -28.52 23.21
C THR A 9 -1.26 -28.13 21.79
N ILE A 10 -0.30 -27.99 20.87
CA ILE A 10 -0.61 -27.69 19.46
C ILE A 10 -1.46 -28.81 18.84
N ILE A 11 -1.08 -30.07 19.06
CA ILE A 11 -1.80 -31.23 18.50
C ILE A 11 -3.21 -31.31 19.09
N GLU A 12 -3.35 -31.15 20.40
CA GLU A 12 -4.65 -31.12 21.08
C GLU A 12 -5.54 -30.00 20.53
N CYS A 13 -5.05 -28.76 20.47
CA CYS A 13 -5.82 -27.65 19.94
C CYS A 13 -6.18 -27.81 18.45
N LEU A 14 -5.32 -28.43 17.63
CA LEU A 14 -5.67 -28.72 16.24
C LEU A 14 -6.80 -29.74 16.12
N SER A 15 -6.81 -30.75 16.99
CA SER A 15 -7.92 -31.71 17.07
C SER A 15 -9.22 -31.01 17.53
N GLU A 16 -9.14 -30.19 18.57
CA GLU A 16 -10.29 -29.42 19.08
C GLU A 16 -10.82 -28.41 18.06
N ALA A 17 -9.95 -27.82 17.24
CA ALA A 17 -10.33 -26.91 16.17
C ALA A 17 -11.15 -27.58 15.04
N GLN A 18 -11.24 -28.92 15.02
CA GLN A 18 -12.11 -29.68 14.11
C GLN A 18 -13.41 -30.15 14.78
N SER A 19 -13.67 -29.76 16.03
CA SER A 19 -14.91 -30.09 16.74
C SER A 19 -16.13 -29.43 16.09
N ASP A 20 -17.31 -30.04 16.20
CA ASP A 20 -18.59 -29.44 15.78
C ASP A 20 -19.06 -28.30 16.71
N SER A 21 -18.37 -28.06 17.84
CA SER A 21 -18.71 -27.01 18.80
C SER A 21 -17.89 -25.73 18.55
N ASP A 22 -18.57 -24.64 18.15
CA ASP A 22 -17.97 -23.31 18.00
C ASP A 22 -17.19 -22.87 19.25
N GLN A 23 -17.67 -23.20 20.45
CA GLN A 23 -16.99 -22.83 21.70
C GLN A 23 -15.66 -23.56 21.87
N ILE A 24 -15.60 -24.84 21.51
CA ILE A 24 -14.37 -25.64 21.56
C ILE A 24 -13.40 -25.15 20.50
N GLN A 25 -13.86 -24.94 19.26
CA GLN A 25 -13.04 -24.39 18.19
C GLN A 25 -12.45 -23.03 18.56
N GLN A 26 -13.27 -22.13 19.10
CA GLN A 26 -12.85 -20.79 19.48
C GLN A 26 -11.74 -20.82 20.54
N LYS A 27 -11.91 -21.63 21.60
CA LYS A 27 -10.93 -21.77 22.67
C LYS A 27 -9.61 -22.35 22.16
N ALA A 28 -9.68 -23.35 21.30
CA ALA A 28 -8.52 -23.97 20.68
C ALA A 28 -7.74 -22.97 19.81
N LEU A 29 -8.43 -22.23 18.94
CA LEU A 29 -7.80 -21.23 18.08
C LEU A 29 -7.26 -20.03 18.86
N GLN A 30 -7.91 -19.60 19.95
CA GLN A 30 -7.36 -18.58 20.85
C GLN A 30 -6.03 -19.03 21.47
N THR A 31 -5.94 -20.31 21.84
CA THR A 31 -4.72 -20.90 22.39
C THR A 31 -3.61 -20.96 21.33
N LEU A 32 -3.93 -21.45 20.12
CA LEU A 32 -3.00 -21.46 18.98
C LEU A 32 -2.53 -20.06 18.59
N GLY A 33 -3.44 -19.08 18.57
CA GLY A 33 -3.13 -17.67 18.32
C GLY A 33 -2.14 -17.12 19.35
N SER A 34 -2.35 -17.43 20.63
CA SER A 34 -1.44 -17.02 21.70
C SER A 34 -0.04 -17.67 21.58
N ILE A 35 -0.01 -18.97 21.27
CA ILE A 35 1.23 -19.74 21.09
C ILE A 35 2.06 -19.19 19.92
N THR A 36 1.41 -18.85 18.80
CA THR A 36 2.06 -18.40 17.56
C THR A 36 2.44 -16.93 17.59
N LYS A 37 1.75 -16.08 18.36
CA LYS A 37 2.05 -14.66 18.48
C LYS A 37 3.47 -14.41 19.00
N VAL A 38 3.90 -15.18 19.99
CA VAL A 38 5.08 -14.85 20.81
C VAL A 38 6.41 -15.46 20.33
N SER A 39 6.39 -16.59 19.62
CA SER A 39 7.62 -17.37 19.38
C SER A 39 7.76 -17.84 17.92
N PRO A 40 8.86 -17.50 17.22
CA PRO A 40 9.19 -18.07 15.92
C PRO A 40 9.30 -19.60 15.93
N GLN A 41 9.80 -20.18 17.02
CA GLN A 41 9.90 -21.64 17.18
C GLN A 41 8.51 -22.27 17.24
N ASN A 42 7.56 -21.65 17.94
CA ASN A 42 6.19 -22.16 18.03
C ASN A 42 5.45 -22.07 16.68
N ARG A 43 5.70 -21.01 15.90
CA ARG A 43 5.19 -20.90 14.52
C ARG A 43 5.71 -22.06 13.65
N ASN A 44 6.99 -22.40 13.79
CA ASN A 44 7.59 -23.53 13.07
C ASN A 44 6.98 -24.86 13.51
N LEU A 45 6.80 -25.09 14.82
CA LEU A 45 6.16 -26.29 15.34
C LEU A 45 4.76 -26.44 14.75
N LEU A 46 3.92 -25.40 14.84
CA LEU A 46 2.57 -25.44 14.28
C LEU A 46 2.57 -25.73 12.78
N ALA A 47 3.46 -25.08 12.02
CA ALA A 47 3.54 -25.28 10.58
C ALA A 47 4.05 -26.68 10.18
N GLN A 48 4.85 -27.32 11.03
CA GLN A 48 5.37 -28.68 10.84
C GLN A 48 4.37 -29.75 11.28
N THR A 49 3.39 -29.42 12.13
CA THR A 49 2.33 -30.33 12.51
C THR A 49 1.44 -30.65 11.30
N GLY A 50 1.36 -31.94 10.96
CA GLY A 50 0.61 -32.41 9.79
C GLY A 50 -0.84 -31.94 9.80
N GLY A 51 -1.30 -31.41 8.65
CA GLY A 51 -2.67 -30.94 8.48
C GLY A 51 -2.98 -29.55 9.05
N ALA A 52 -2.08 -28.94 9.84
CA ALA A 52 -2.36 -27.67 10.51
C ALA A 52 -2.75 -26.53 9.57
N ILE A 53 -1.94 -26.27 8.52
CA ILE A 53 -2.20 -25.21 7.55
C ILE A 53 -3.51 -25.48 6.76
N PRO A 54 -3.72 -26.66 6.15
CA PRO A 54 -5.00 -26.99 5.52
C PRO A 54 -6.20 -26.79 6.44
N SER A 55 -6.14 -27.23 7.69
CA SER A 55 -7.22 -27.06 8.66
C SER A 55 -7.54 -25.58 8.92
N LEU A 56 -6.51 -24.74 9.11
CA LEU A 56 -6.68 -23.30 9.29
C LEU A 56 -7.27 -22.62 8.04
N LEU A 57 -6.89 -23.07 6.84
CA LEU A 57 -7.45 -22.56 5.58
C LEU A 57 -8.90 -22.98 5.36
N THR A 58 -9.31 -24.17 5.83
CA THR A 58 -10.71 -24.60 5.83
C THR A 58 -11.54 -23.73 6.78
N LEU A 59 -11.05 -23.51 8.00
CA LEU A 59 -11.72 -22.68 9.02
C LEU A 59 -11.82 -21.20 8.60
N LEU A 60 -10.84 -20.72 7.84
CA LEU A 60 -10.88 -19.40 7.22
C LEU A 60 -12.07 -19.24 6.25
N LYS A 61 -12.47 -20.32 5.55
CA LYS A 61 -13.48 -20.31 4.47
C LYS A 61 -14.89 -20.65 4.92
N PHE A 62 -15.04 -21.66 5.78
CA PHE A 62 -16.33 -22.32 6.03
C PHE A 62 -16.75 -22.27 7.51
N SER A 63 -16.49 -21.17 8.20
CA SER A 63 -16.79 -21.04 9.63
C SER A 63 -17.39 -19.69 10.00
N SER A 64 -17.82 -19.56 11.27
CA SER A 64 -18.38 -18.33 11.80
C SER A 64 -17.38 -17.17 11.76
N PRO A 65 -17.83 -15.90 11.73
CA PRO A 65 -16.96 -14.71 11.69
C PRO A 65 -15.85 -14.71 12.74
N THR A 66 -16.14 -15.19 13.95
CA THR A 66 -15.18 -15.30 15.05
C THR A 66 -14.07 -16.30 14.73
N ILE A 67 -14.43 -17.49 14.25
CA ILE A 67 -13.49 -18.55 13.87
C ILE A 67 -12.65 -18.14 12.67
N GLN A 68 -13.24 -17.47 11.68
CA GLN A 68 -12.54 -16.89 10.55
C GLN A 68 -11.48 -15.88 11.01
N THR A 69 -11.84 -14.97 11.91
CA THR A 69 -10.92 -13.93 12.44
C THR A 69 -9.76 -14.55 13.21
N LEU A 70 -10.02 -15.56 14.05
CA LEU A 70 -8.96 -16.28 14.77
C LEU A 70 -8.04 -17.05 13.81
N SER A 71 -8.60 -17.67 12.79
CA SER A 71 -7.83 -18.39 11.76
C SER A 71 -6.93 -17.42 10.96
N LEU A 72 -7.46 -16.26 10.55
CA LEU A 72 -6.67 -15.18 9.94
C LEU A 72 -5.51 -14.74 10.84
N SER A 73 -5.76 -14.58 12.15
CA SER A 73 -4.74 -14.17 13.12
C SER A 73 -3.59 -15.18 13.19
N ILE A 74 -3.92 -16.48 13.23
CA ILE A 74 -2.91 -17.55 13.25
C ILE A 74 -2.14 -17.59 11.92
N LEU A 75 -2.84 -17.52 10.78
CA LEU A 75 -2.20 -17.52 9.45
C LEU A 75 -1.27 -16.31 9.26
N PHE A 76 -1.68 -15.13 9.74
CA PHE A 76 -0.82 -13.94 9.80
C PHE A 76 0.41 -14.18 10.68
N ASN A 77 0.26 -14.76 11.86
CA ASN A 77 1.41 -15.08 12.70
C ASN A 77 2.36 -16.06 12.00
N LEU A 78 1.83 -17.07 11.30
CA LEU A 78 2.63 -18.02 10.52
C LEU A 78 3.33 -17.33 9.34
N SER A 79 2.70 -16.39 8.65
CA SER A 79 3.30 -15.67 7.52
C SER A 79 4.52 -14.84 7.91
N LEU A 80 4.69 -14.51 9.20
CA LEU A 80 5.91 -13.87 9.71
C LEU A 80 7.16 -14.76 9.54
N ASN A 81 7.01 -16.08 9.34
CA ASN A 81 8.11 -16.94 8.89
C ASN A 81 8.30 -16.82 7.36
N PRO A 82 9.47 -16.35 6.88
CA PRO A 82 9.75 -16.24 5.44
C PRO A 82 9.55 -17.54 4.65
N ASN A 83 9.85 -18.70 5.25
CA ASN A 83 9.76 -20.00 4.59
C ASN A 83 8.32 -20.44 4.33
N LEU A 84 7.34 -19.84 5.01
CA LEU A 84 5.92 -20.16 4.83
C LEU A 84 5.22 -19.22 3.85
N LYS A 85 5.81 -18.08 3.50
CA LYS A 85 5.14 -17.08 2.64
C LYS A 85 4.77 -17.63 1.27
N GLN A 86 5.61 -18.48 0.69
CA GLN A 86 5.36 -19.03 -0.64
C GLN A 86 4.21 -20.06 -0.61
N SER A 87 4.17 -20.94 0.39
CA SER A 87 3.15 -21.99 0.50
C SER A 87 1.79 -21.42 0.92
N LEU A 88 1.77 -20.42 1.81
CA LEU A 88 0.54 -19.74 2.23
C LEU A 88 -0.07 -18.84 1.15
N ALA A 89 0.70 -18.47 0.12
CA ALA A 89 0.23 -17.66 -0.99
C ALA A 89 -0.25 -18.54 -2.17
N ASP A 90 -1.01 -19.61 -1.93
CA ASP A 90 -1.67 -20.35 -3.00
C ASP A 90 -2.84 -19.54 -3.61
N MET A 91 -3.29 -19.90 -4.84
CA MET A 91 -4.32 -19.10 -5.54
C MET A 91 -5.66 -19.11 -4.81
N GLU A 92 -6.00 -20.19 -4.12
CA GLU A 92 -7.26 -20.33 -3.41
C GLU A 92 -7.27 -19.48 -2.13
N THR A 93 -6.15 -19.50 -1.38
CA THR A 93 -5.93 -18.63 -0.23
C THR A 93 -5.97 -17.17 -0.64
N ILE A 94 -5.26 -16.78 -1.70
CA ILE A 94 -5.28 -15.39 -2.20
C ILE A 94 -6.69 -14.96 -2.60
N SER A 95 -7.43 -15.81 -3.33
CA SER A 95 -8.80 -15.51 -3.76
C SER A 95 -9.73 -15.30 -2.56
N HIS A 96 -9.56 -16.10 -1.50
CA HIS A 96 -10.36 -15.93 -0.29
C HIS A 96 -9.98 -14.67 0.50
N LEU A 97 -8.69 -14.32 0.58
CA LEU A 97 -8.27 -13.06 1.20
C LEU A 97 -8.84 -11.85 0.45
N ASN A 98 -8.91 -11.91 -0.89
CA ASN A 98 -9.57 -10.89 -1.71
C ASN A 98 -11.06 -10.76 -1.36
N PHE A 99 -11.76 -11.88 -1.15
CA PHE A 99 -13.15 -11.87 -0.70
C PHE A 99 -13.29 -11.20 0.68
N VAL A 100 -12.44 -11.56 1.65
CA VAL A 100 -12.51 -10.98 3.01
C VAL A 100 -12.27 -9.47 3.02
N ILE A 101 -11.34 -8.93 2.22
CA ILE A 101 -11.13 -7.46 2.18
C ILE A 101 -12.28 -6.72 1.49
N LEU A 102 -13.01 -7.36 0.57
CA LEU A 102 -14.16 -6.77 -0.13
C LEU A 102 -15.47 -6.93 0.64
N SER A 103 -15.59 -7.94 1.48
CA SER A 103 -16.78 -8.26 2.26
C SER A 103 -16.38 -8.75 3.64
N PRO A 104 -15.80 -7.86 4.48
CA PRO A 104 -15.28 -8.25 5.78
C PRO A 104 -16.41 -8.61 6.74
N SER A 105 -16.22 -9.70 7.48
CA SER A 105 -17.15 -10.14 8.52
C SER A 105 -17.05 -9.30 9.80
N SER A 106 -15.91 -8.62 9.99
CA SER A 106 -15.65 -7.65 11.05
C SER A 106 -14.52 -6.68 10.64
N PRO A 107 -14.38 -5.50 11.28
CA PRO A 107 -13.23 -4.62 11.03
C PRO A 107 -11.88 -5.32 11.24
N GLU A 108 -11.78 -6.17 12.27
CA GLU A 108 -10.58 -6.95 12.58
C GLU A 108 -10.25 -7.96 11.47
N SER A 109 -11.26 -8.62 10.89
CA SER A 109 -11.05 -9.55 9.77
C SER A 109 -10.43 -8.85 8.55
N SER A 110 -10.85 -7.61 8.26
CA SER A 110 -10.30 -6.81 7.16
C SER A 110 -8.84 -6.41 7.45
N ILE A 111 -8.55 -5.98 8.68
CA ILE A 111 -7.18 -5.64 9.12
C ILE A 111 -6.26 -6.86 8.98
N LEU A 112 -6.68 -8.01 9.49
CA LEU A 112 -5.86 -9.23 9.45
C LEU A 112 -5.68 -9.76 8.04
N ALA A 113 -6.73 -9.75 7.21
CA ALA A 113 -6.63 -10.16 5.81
C ALA A 113 -5.68 -9.26 5.02
N ALA A 114 -5.81 -7.93 5.15
CA ALA A 114 -4.88 -7.00 4.52
C ALA A 114 -3.45 -7.19 5.05
N SER A 115 -3.26 -7.33 6.37
CA SER A 115 -1.93 -7.56 6.97
C SER A 115 -1.29 -8.87 6.49
N LEU A 116 -2.08 -9.92 6.32
CA LEU A 116 -1.62 -11.19 5.76
C LEU A 116 -1.24 -11.05 4.29
N ILE A 117 -2.06 -10.36 3.46
CA ILE A 117 -1.70 -10.04 2.06
C ILE A 117 -0.36 -9.30 2.01
N CYS A 118 -0.19 -8.23 2.79
CA CYS A 118 1.04 -7.45 2.87
C CYS A 118 2.23 -8.34 3.27
N SER A 119 2.09 -9.13 4.34
CA SER A 119 3.14 -10.04 4.81
C SER A 119 3.56 -11.06 3.76
N LEU A 120 2.60 -11.68 3.06
CA LEU A 120 2.88 -12.64 1.99
C LEU A 120 3.51 -11.96 0.76
N ALA A 121 3.13 -10.73 0.45
CA ALA A 121 3.67 -9.94 -0.65
C ALA A 121 5.13 -9.51 -0.44
N MET A 122 5.61 -9.43 0.80
CA MET A 122 7.03 -9.16 1.10
C MET A 122 8.00 -10.22 0.53
N LEU A 123 7.50 -11.39 0.11
CA LEU A 123 8.25 -12.30 -0.75
C LEU A 123 8.00 -11.92 -2.22
N ASP A 124 9.01 -11.39 -2.91
CA ASP A 124 8.87 -10.91 -4.30
C ASP A 124 8.24 -11.93 -5.27
N LYS A 125 8.54 -13.22 -5.08
CA LYS A 125 7.98 -14.32 -5.89
C LYS A 125 6.44 -14.40 -5.82
N ASN A 126 5.82 -13.85 -4.78
CA ASN A 126 4.36 -13.84 -4.61
C ASN A 126 3.69 -12.65 -5.32
N LYS A 127 4.39 -11.53 -5.56
CA LYS A 127 3.77 -10.27 -6.02
C LYS A 127 3.01 -10.42 -7.33
N ALA A 128 3.62 -11.10 -8.32
CA ALA A 128 2.96 -11.36 -9.61
C ALA A 128 1.70 -12.23 -9.45
N LYS A 129 1.73 -13.21 -8.54
CA LYS A 129 0.61 -14.12 -8.28
C LYS A 129 -0.60 -13.39 -7.70
N PHE A 130 -0.39 -12.47 -6.75
CA PHE A 130 -1.44 -11.58 -6.25
C PHE A 130 -2.02 -10.69 -7.35
N GLY A 131 -1.19 -10.19 -8.27
CA GLY A 131 -1.63 -9.47 -9.47
C GLY A 131 -2.57 -10.30 -10.34
N VAL A 132 -2.16 -11.52 -10.69
CA VAL A 132 -2.95 -12.47 -11.49
C VAL A 132 -4.27 -12.84 -10.81
N ALA A 133 -4.27 -12.97 -9.48
CA ALA A 133 -5.45 -13.30 -8.69
C ALA A 133 -6.43 -12.12 -8.51
N GLY A 134 -6.15 -10.93 -9.07
CA GLY A 134 -7.03 -9.77 -8.98
C GLY A 134 -6.98 -9.02 -7.65
N THR A 135 -5.91 -9.22 -6.86
CA THR A 135 -5.77 -8.57 -5.54
C THR A 135 -5.61 -7.07 -5.65
N ILE A 136 -4.96 -6.57 -6.70
CA ILE A 136 -4.78 -5.13 -6.92
C ILE A 136 -6.12 -4.42 -7.08
N GLN A 137 -7.00 -4.97 -7.92
CA GLN A 137 -8.36 -4.47 -8.15
C GLN A 137 -9.16 -4.48 -6.85
N SER A 138 -9.05 -5.57 -6.09
CA SER A 138 -9.74 -5.74 -4.81
C SER A 138 -9.30 -4.70 -3.78
N LEU A 139 -7.99 -4.43 -3.69
CA LEU A 139 -7.42 -3.41 -2.81
C LEU A 139 -7.83 -2.00 -3.22
N VAL A 140 -7.73 -1.65 -4.51
CA VAL A 140 -8.15 -0.33 -5.01
C VAL A 140 -9.63 -0.09 -4.73
N LYS A 141 -10.48 -1.11 -4.96
CA LYS A 141 -11.91 -1.04 -4.65
C LYS A 141 -12.16 -0.88 -3.14
N ALA A 142 -11.50 -1.67 -2.29
CA ALA A 142 -11.66 -1.58 -0.83
C ALA A 142 -11.23 -0.20 -0.29
N VAL A 143 -10.12 0.34 -0.80
CA VAL A 143 -9.58 1.65 -0.42
C VAL A 143 -10.44 2.82 -0.93
N SER A 144 -11.17 2.64 -2.04
CA SER A 144 -12.11 3.64 -2.58
C SER A 144 -13.41 3.78 -1.79
N GLY A 145 -13.72 2.81 -0.92
CA GLY A 145 -14.92 2.83 -0.09
C GLY A 145 -14.83 3.79 1.11
N PRO A 146 -15.84 3.79 1.98
CA PRO A 146 -15.81 4.54 3.23
C PRO A 146 -14.57 4.18 4.06
N ARG A 147 -13.93 5.22 4.62
CA ARG A 147 -12.76 5.04 5.49
C ARG A 147 -13.12 4.16 6.68
N GLY A 148 -12.35 3.10 6.86
CA GLY A 148 -12.48 2.19 8.00
C GLY A 148 -11.14 1.91 8.67
N PRO A 149 -11.14 1.20 9.82
CA PRO A 149 -9.92 0.87 10.57
C PRO A 149 -8.84 0.14 9.75
N ALA A 150 -9.22 -0.56 8.68
CA ALA A 150 -8.30 -1.29 7.81
C ALA A 150 -7.60 -0.44 6.75
N ALA A 151 -7.94 0.85 6.59
CA ALA A 151 -7.46 1.68 5.47
C ALA A 151 -5.92 1.71 5.37
N HIS A 152 -5.22 1.85 6.50
CA HIS A 152 -3.76 1.82 6.53
C HIS A 152 -3.22 0.48 6.03
N HIS A 153 -3.76 -0.64 6.51
CA HIS A 153 -3.32 -1.99 6.13
C HIS A 153 -3.58 -2.29 4.65
N LEU A 154 -4.72 -1.84 4.11
CA LEU A 154 -5.04 -1.97 2.68
C LEU A 154 -4.05 -1.17 1.83
N LEU A 155 -3.74 0.08 2.20
CA LEU A 155 -2.75 0.90 1.50
C LEU A 155 -1.34 0.32 1.62
N SER A 156 -0.91 -0.17 2.79
CA SER A 156 0.38 -0.84 2.95
C SER A 156 0.48 -2.09 2.06
N SER A 157 -0.60 -2.86 1.95
CA SER A 157 -0.66 -4.03 1.06
C SER A 157 -0.51 -3.64 -0.40
N LEU A 158 -1.20 -2.56 -0.82
CA LEU A 158 -1.10 -2.03 -2.18
C LEU A 158 0.31 -1.54 -2.46
N ALA A 159 0.92 -0.78 -1.54
CA ALA A 159 2.29 -0.28 -1.64
C ALA A 159 3.31 -1.42 -1.82
N GLU A 160 3.17 -2.51 -1.05
CA GLU A 160 4.05 -3.67 -1.18
C GLU A 160 3.88 -4.37 -2.54
N LEU A 161 2.64 -4.56 -2.98
CA LEU A 161 2.34 -5.25 -4.23
C LEU A 161 2.76 -4.45 -5.47
N VAL A 162 2.61 -3.13 -5.47
CA VAL A 162 3.03 -2.27 -6.60
C VAL A 162 4.53 -2.02 -6.66
N GLN A 163 5.33 -2.62 -5.76
CA GLN A 163 6.78 -2.70 -5.99
C GLN A 163 7.10 -3.58 -7.23
N PHE A 164 6.18 -4.47 -7.61
CA PHE A 164 6.29 -5.23 -8.86
C PHE A 164 5.65 -4.47 -10.03
N HIS A 165 6.43 -4.24 -11.09
CA HIS A 165 6.02 -3.44 -12.25
C HIS A 165 4.68 -3.87 -12.86
N GLY A 166 4.44 -5.18 -13.04
CA GLY A 166 3.18 -5.67 -13.60
C GLY A 166 1.95 -5.27 -12.77
N ASN A 167 2.12 -5.13 -11.45
CA ASN A 167 1.05 -4.69 -10.57
C ASN A 167 0.81 -3.17 -10.65
N CYS A 168 1.82 -2.37 -11.00
CA CYS A 168 1.64 -0.93 -11.25
C CYS A 168 0.64 -0.67 -12.38
N THR A 169 0.84 -1.33 -13.53
CA THR A 169 -0.08 -1.24 -14.67
C THR A 169 -1.50 -1.62 -14.27
N VAL A 170 -1.65 -2.72 -13.52
CA VAL A 170 -2.97 -3.15 -13.04
C VAL A 170 -3.59 -2.11 -12.11
N ALA A 171 -2.81 -1.53 -11.19
CA ALA A 171 -3.30 -0.52 -10.25
C ALA A 171 -3.78 0.74 -10.97
N VAL A 172 -3.00 1.25 -11.93
CA VAL A 172 -3.37 2.43 -12.74
C VAL A 172 -4.66 2.18 -13.50
N ARG A 173 -4.77 1.05 -14.20
CA ARG A 173 -5.98 0.66 -14.95
C ARG A 173 -7.20 0.44 -14.07
N SER A 174 -6.98 0.08 -12.81
CA SER A 174 -8.05 -0.08 -11.80
C SER A 174 -8.50 1.25 -11.19
N GLY A 175 -7.93 2.38 -11.59
CA GLY A 175 -8.29 3.69 -11.07
C GLY A 175 -7.59 4.05 -9.75
N ALA A 176 -6.41 3.47 -9.45
CA ALA A 176 -5.70 3.78 -8.21
C ALA A 176 -5.33 5.27 -8.09
N VAL A 177 -4.91 5.92 -9.18
CA VAL A 177 -4.44 7.32 -9.17
C VAL A 177 -5.49 8.29 -8.60
N PRO A 178 -6.72 8.40 -9.13
CA PRO A 178 -7.72 9.30 -8.56
C PRO A 178 -8.11 8.96 -7.11
N VAL A 179 -8.18 7.66 -6.77
CA VAL A 179 -8.48 7.21 -5.39
C VAL A 179 -7.40 7.70 -4.41
N LEU A 180 -6.14 7.51 -4.74
CA LEU A 180 -5.01 7.91 -3.90
C LEU A 180 -4.92 9.44 -3.74
N ILE A 181 -5.19 10.19 -4.82
CA ILE A 181 -5.25 11.66 -4.77
C ILE A 181 -6.39 12.13 -3.86
N GLN A 182 -7.56 11.51 -3.94
CA GLN A 182 -8.68 11.82 -3.03
C GLN A 182 -8.29 11.55 -1.58
N ILE A 183 -7.57 10.46 -1.31
CA ILE A 183 -7.09 10.11 0.02
C ILE A 183 -6.10 11.13 0.56
N MET A 184 -5.22 11.64 -0.28
CA MET A 184 -4.26 12.69 0.10
C MET A 184 -4.93 14.02 0.45
N LYS A 185 -6.08 14.32 -0.18
CA LYS A 185 -6.83 15.57 0.07
C LYS A 185 -7.63 15.56 1.37
N SER A 186 -7.98 14.39 1.89
CA SER A 186 -8.76 14.33 3.12
C SER A 186 -7.90 14.73 4.32
N THR A 187 -8.48 15.46 5.27
CA THR A 187 -7.83 15.87 6.52
C THR A 187 -7.64 14.72 7.52
N ASP A 188 -8.16 13.53 7.21
CA ASP A 188 -8.22 12.39 8.12
C ASP A 188 -6.95 11.54 8.06
N GLY A 189 -5.90 12.01 8.74
CA GLY A 189 -4.69 11.23 9.05
C GLY A 189 -3.53 11.41 8.07
N GLU A 190 -2.45 12.06 8.54
CA GLU A 190 -1.22 12.28 7.75
C GLU A 190 -0.59 10.97 7.25
N ASP A 191 -0.71 9.88 8.00
CA ASP A 191 -0.13 8.58 7.65
C ASP A 191 -0.73 7.98 6.37
N LEU A 192 -2.03 8.16 6.14
CA LEU A 192 -2.72 7.65 4.96
C LEU A 192 -2.36 8.47 3.71
N ALA A 193 -2.23 9.79 3.87
CA ALA A 193 -1.78 10.68 2.81
C ALA A 193 -0.34 10.36 2.40
N GLY A 194 0.55 10.17 3.38
CA GLY A 194 1.95 9.78 3.14
C GLY A 194 2.07 8.44 2.40
N THR A 195 1.33 7.42 2.85
CA THR A 195 1.32 6.10 2.19
C THR A 195 0.76 6.19 0.76
N SER A 196 -0.28 7.00 0.55
CA SER A 196 -0.87 7.17 -0.78
C SER A 196 0.07 7.87 -1.75
N LEU A 197 0.78 8.90 -1.27
CA LEU A 197 1.82 9.56 -2.05
C LEU A 197 2.97 8.61 -2.39
N ALA A 198 3.39 7.77 -1.45
CA ALA A 198 4.42 6.75 -1.72
C ALA A 198 3.98 5.80 -2.85
N ILE A 199 2.71 5.37 -2.85
CA ILE A 199 2.15 4.55 -3.94
C ILE A 199 2.16 5.34 -5.26
N LEU A 200 1.71 6.60 -5.27
CA LEU A 200 1.75 7.44 -6.48
C LEU A 200 3.17 7.59 -7.03
N CYS A 201 4.18 7.78 -6.18
CA CYS A 201 5.57 7.81 -6.60
C CYS A 201 6.02 6.49 -7.24
N LEU A 202 5.61 5.33 -6.68
CA LEU A 202 5.89 4.02 -7.28
C LEU A 202 5.23 3.86 -8.65
N LEU A 203 3.99 4.33 -8.82
CA LEU A 203 3.29 4.30 -10.10
C LEU A 203 3.95 5.24 -11.13
N ALA A 204 4.42 6.41 -10.69
CA ALA A 204 5.10 7.41 -11.53
C ALA A 204 6.51 7.00 -11.99
N ARG A 205 7.03 5.85 -11.55
CA ARG A 205 8.28 5.28 -12.07
C ARG A 205 8.13 4.72 -13.49
N PHE A 206 6.90 4.63 -13.99
CA PHE A 206 6.59 4.04 -15.28
C PHE A 206 5.63 4.94 -16.05
N GLU A 207 5.73 4.87 -17.37
CA GLU A 207 5.05 5.76 -18.31
C GLU A 207 3.53 5.76 -18.12
N GLU A 208 2.90 4.60 -17.92
CA GLU A 208 1.44 4.51 -17.76
C GLU A 208 0.95 5.22 -16.48
N GLY A 209 1.67 5.08 -15.37
CA GLY A 209 1.34 5.75 -14.12
C GLY A 209 1.64 7.25 -14.16
N LEU A 210 2.76 7.63 -14.77
CA LEU A 210 3.12 9.03 -14.97
C LEU A 210 2.10 9.75 -15.87
N ASN A 211 1.70 9.12 -16.98
CA ASN A 211 0.66 9.65 -17.86
C ASN A 211 -0.70 9.78 -17.17
N ALA A 212 -1.07 8.83 -16.30
CA ALA A 212 -2.30 8.94 -15.52
C ALA A 212 -2.27 10.12 -14.53
N LEU A 213 -1.12 10.37 -13.90
CA LEU A 213 -0.90 11.53 -13.03
C LEU A 213 -0.95 12.85 -13.79
N ILE A 214 -0.31 12.92 -14.95
CA ILE A 214 -0.31 14.10 -15.83
C ILE A 214 -1.72 14.48 -16.30
N LYS A 215 -2.58 13.48 -16.53
CA LYS A 215 -3.99 13.67 -16.89
C LYS A 215 -4.86 14.05 -15.71
N THR A 216 -4.33 14.05 -14.48
CA THR A 216 -5.09 14.46 -13.31
C THR A 216 -5.09 15.99 -13.19
N ASP A 217 -6.28 16.57 -13.22
CA ASP A 217 -6.45 18.01 -13.07
C ASP A 217 -5.83 18.52 -11.77
N GLN A 218 -5.13 19.66 -11.85
CA GLN A 218 -4.53 20.35 -10.71
C GLN A 218 -3.49 19.52 -9.93
N ILE A 219 -2.89 18.49 -10.54
CA ILE A 219 -1.88 17.65 -9.88
C ILE A 219 -0.72 18.48 -9.29
N VAL A 220 -0.26 19.51 -10.01
CA VAL A 220 0.81 20.42 -9.58
C VAL A 220 0.39 21.23 -8.35
N SER A 221 -0.84 21.74 -8.34
CA SER A 221 -1.40 22.45 -7.18
C SER A 221 -1.54 21.53 -5.96
N PHE A 222 -1.99 20.28 -6.14
CA PHE A 222 -2.05 19.33 -5.02
C PHE A 222 -0.67 19.01 -4.45
N MET A 223 0.35 18.84 -5.30
CA MET A 223 1.71 18.64 -4.81
C MET A 223 2.25 19.88 -4.09
N LEU A 224 1.93 21.09 -4.54
CA LEU A 224 2.28 22.33 -3.83
C LEU A 224 1.69 22.35 -2.42
N GLU A 225 0.43 21.96 -2.23
CA GLU A 225 -0.20 21.90 -0.90
C GLU A 225 0.48 20.86 0.00
N VAL A 226 0.94 19.72 -0.55
CA VAL A 226 1.75 18.75 0.21
C VAL A 226 3.11 19.34 0.61
N LEU A 227 3.77 20.09 -0.28
CA LEU A 227 5.03 20.78 0.00
C LEU A 227 4.90 21.83 1.11
N LYS A 228 3.75 22.52 1.19
CA LYS A 228 3.41 23.47 2.26
C LYS A 228 3.14 22.79 3.62
N GLY A 229 2.84 21.49 3.63
CA GLY A 229 2.58 20.71 4.84
C GLY A 229 3.78 20.63 5.82
N ARG A 230 3.65 19.88 6.91
CA ARG A 230 4.74 19.73 7.91
C ARG A 230 5.50 18.40 7.81
N CYS A 231 4.89 17.37 7.21
CA CYS A 231 5.50 16.05 7.11
C CYS A 231 6.63 16.02 6.07
N MET A 232 7.87 15.88 6.53
CA MET A 232 9.06 15.90 5.67
C MET A 232 9.10 14.75 4.65
N LEU A 233 8.62 13.57 5.02
CA LEU A 233 8.53 12.43 4.10
C LEU A 233 7.56 12.71 2.95
N SER A 234 6.41 13.32 3.25
CA SER A 234 5.45 13.73 2.24
C SER A 234 6.02 14.81 1.31
N LYS A 235 6.79 15.77 1.85
CA LYS A 235 7.48 16.76 1.00
C LYS A 235 8.50 16.13 0.06
N GLU A 236 9.26 15.16 0.56
CA GLU A 236 10.24 14.43 -0.24
C GLU A 236 9.57 13.70 -1.41
N GLY A 237 8.46 13.00 -1.15
CA GLY A 237 7.67 12.33 -2.18
C GLY A 237 7.03 13.30 -3.18
N ALA A 238 6.47 14.41 -2.71
CA ALA A 238 5.84 15.41 -3.58
C ALA A 238 6.86 16.09 -4.50
N ALA A 239 8.04 16.43 -3.96
CA ALA A 239 9.13 16.97 -4.76
C ALA A 239 9.64 15.96 -5.80
N GLU A 240 9.72 14.67 -5.46
CA GLU A 240 10.08 13.61 -6.42
C GLU A 240 9.08 13.51 -7.56
N LEU A 241 7.78 13.53 -7.23
CA LEU A 241 6.72 13.45 -8.20
C LEU A 241 6.72 14.66 -9.13
N LEU A 242 6.88 15.87 -8.58
CA LEU A 242 6.96 17.10 -9.37
C LEU A 242 8.15 17.10 -10.34
N VAL A 243 9.32 16.59 -9.93
CA VAL A 243 10.49 16.50 -10.83
C VAL A 243 10.14 15.65 -12.04
N ARG A 244 9.51 14.48 -11.84
CA ARG A 244 9.07 13.60 -12.93
C ARG A 244 8.03 14.26 -13.83
N LEU A 245 7.05 14.95 -13.24
CA LEU A 245 6.02 15.66 -14.01
C LEU A 245 6.63 16.76 -14.89
N PHE A 246 7.61 17.50 -14.38
CA PHE A 246 8.31 18.56 -15.12
C PHE A 246 9.31 18.03 -16.15
N GLU A 247 9.75 16.78 -16.02
CA GLU A 247 10.55 16.09 -17.04
C GLU A 247 9.68 15.65 -18.22
N GLU A 248 8.45 15.20 -17.95
CA GLU A 248 7.60 14.59 -18.96
C GLU A 248 6.69 15.59 -19.70
N ARG A 249 6.21 16.64 -19.01
CA ARG A 249 5.26 17.59 -19.61
C ARG A 249 5.56 19.04 -19.21
N GLU A 250 5.98 19.85 -20.18
CA GLU A 250 6.15 21.30 -20.00
C GLU A 250 4.90 22.01 -19.48
N GLY A 251 3.71 21.51 -19.84
CA GLY A 251 2.44 22.00 -19.30
C GLY A 251 2.41 22.01 -17.78
N CYS A 252 3.01 21.01 -17.11
CA CYS A 252 3.10 20.99 -15.65
C CYS A 252 4.04 22.07 -15.10
N VAL A 253 5.06 22.47 -15.85
CA VAL A 253 5.94 23.61 -15.49
C VAL A 253 5.15 24.92 -15.61
N ARG A 254 4.36 25.09 -16.68
CA ARG A 254 3.48 26.25 -16.87
C ARG A 254 2.41 26.36 -15.78
N ASP A 255 1.82 25.22 -15.39
CA ASP A 255 0.89 25.17 -14.26
C ASP A 255 1.56 25.65 -12.97
N ALA A 256 2.82 25.26 -12.74
CA ALA A 256 3.58 25.70 -11.57
C ALA A 256 3.93 27.19 -11.59
N LEU A 257 4.32 27.73 -12.75
CA LEU A 257 4.57 29.16 -12.94
C LEU A 257 3.31 30.01 -12.72
N SER A 258 2.13 29.44 -12.97
CA SER A 258 0.84 30.10 -12.74
C SER A 258 0.43 30.12 -11.26
N LEU A 259 1.15 29.41 -10.38
CA LEU A 259 0.87 29.35 -8.94
C LEU A 259 1.79 30.33 -8.18
N PRO A 260 1.25 31.43 -7.59
CA PRO A 260 2.06 32.51 -7.00
C PRO A 260 3.04 32.05 -5.92
N ASP A 261 2.64 31.07 -5.10
CA ASP A 261 3.43 30.60 -3.96
C ASP A 261 4.50 29.58 -4.35
N PHE A 262 4.47 29.03 -5.57
CA PHE A 262 5.26 27.85 -5.91
C PHE A 262 6.77 28.12 -5.80
N SER A 263 7.24 29.21 -6.40
CA SER A 263 8.64 29.63 -6.35
C SER A 263 9.11 29.93 -4.92
N TYR A 264 8.26 30.55 -4.10
CA TYR A 264 8.58 30.83 -2.70
C TYR A 264 8.72 29.55 -1.88
N VAL A 265 7.79 28.60 -2.05
CA VAL A 265 7.84 27.30 -1.36
C VAL A 265 9.10 26.52 -1.76
N LEU A 266 9.48 26.50 -3.04
CA LEU A 266 10.72 25.84 -3.46
C LEU A 266 11.97 26.51 -2.91
N ALA A 267 12.00 27.85 -2.85
CA ALA A 267 13.12 28.58 -2.27
C ALA A 267 13.28 28.25 -0.77
N ASP A 268 12.20 28.25 0.01
CA ASP A 268 12.25 27.84 1.42
C ASP A 268 12.74 26.39 1.55
N LEU A 269 12.24 25.47 0.73
CA LEU A 269 12.64 24.07 0.76
C LEU A 269 14.09 23.83 0.34
N SER A 270 14.67 24.64 -0.55
CA SER A 270 16.08 24.56 -0.91
C SER A 270 17.03 24.90 0.25
N VAL A 271 16.54 25.62 1.26
CA VAL A 271 17.30 25.98 2.46
C VAL A 271 16.96 25.07 3.63
N ARG A 272 15.66 24.88 3.90
CA ARG A 272 15.15 24.21 5.11
C ARG A 272 14.76 22.75 4.91
N GLY A 273 14.74 22.25 3.67
CA GLY A 273 14.34 20.89 3.34
C GLY A 273 15.29 19.81 3.88
N SER A 274 14.90 18.54 3.74
CA SER A 274 15.85 17.42 3.87
C SER A 274 16.89 17.49 2.73
N GLY A 275 18.03 16.79 2.84
CA GLY A 275 19.03 16.80 1.76
C GLY A 275 18.44 16.48 0.39
N ARG A 276 17.61 15.42 0.32
CA ARG A 276 16.90 15.02 -0.91
C ARG A 276 15.89 16.05 -1.39
N THR A 277 15.11 16.64 -0.48
CA THR A 277 14.14 17.69 -0.86
C THR A 277 14.84 18.94 -1.38
N ARG A 278 15.99 19.33 -0.79
CA ARG A 278 16.78 20.48 -1.26
C ARG A 278 17.28 20.28 -2.68
N GLU A 279 17.90 19.14 -2.95
CA GLU A 279 18.38 18.77 -4.29
C GLU A 279 17.26 18.84 -5.32
N ARG A 280 16.09 18.28 -5.00
CA ARG A 280 14.91 18.29 -5.88
C ARG A 280 14.33 19.69 -6.06
N ALA A 281 14.27 20.51 -5.01
CA ALA A 281 13.80 21.89 -5.10
C ALA A 281 14.67 22.73 -6.05
N VAL A 282 16.00 22.55 -6.01
CA VAL A 282 16.94 23.21 -6.94
C VAL A 282 16.67 22.76 -8.38
N LEU A 283 16.46 21.48 -8.62
CA LEU A 283 16.14 20.95 -9.96
C LEU A 283 14.82 21.54 -10.51
N LEU A 284 13.79 21.62 -9.66
CA LEU A 284 12.50 22.19 -10.03
C LEU A 284 12.62 23.68 -10.38
N MET A 285 13.32 24.47 -9.55
CA MET A 285 13.55 25.89 -9.82
C MET A 285 14.33 26.10 -11.12
N LYS A 286 15.35 25.28 -11.39
CA LYS A 286 16.12 25.35 -12.64
C LYS A 286 15.23 25.13 -13.86
N LYS A 287 14.40 24.08 -13.85
CA LYS A 287 13.46 23.78 -14.94
C LYS A 287 12.44 24.90 -15.18
N MET A 288 11.97 25.53 -14.10
CA MET A 288 11.05 26.68 -14.19
C MET A 288 11.72 27.87 -14.89
N VAL A 289 12.98 28.19 -14.57
CA VAL A 289 13.73 29.28 -15.20
C VAL A 289 14.02 29.00 -16.67
N GLU A 290 14.40 27.77 -17.02
CA GLU A 290 14.64 27.35 -18.41
C GLU A 290 13.37 27.56 -19.26
N THR A 291 12.21 27.10 -18.77
CA THR A 291 10.93 27.21 -19.50
C THR A 291 10.43 28.66 -19.60
N ASP A 292 10.64 29.47 -18.56
CA ASP A 292 10.28 30.89 -18.57
C ASP A 292 11.11 31.65 -19.61
N SER A 293 12.42 31.37 -19.68
CA SER A 293 13.35 31.99 -20.65
C SER A 293 13.01 31.62 -22.10
N ASP A 294 12.63 30.37 -22.35
CA ASP A 294 12.21 29.92 -23.69
C ASP A 294 10.90 30.58 -24.14
N SER A 295 9.99 30.88 -23.20
CA SER A 295 8.74 31.61 -23.51
C SER A 295 9.00 33.07 -23.97
N TYR A 296 10.07 33.70 -23.48
CA TYR A 296 10.51 35.02 -23.93
C TYR A 296 11.27 34.97 -25.26
N ALA A 297 11.91 33.84 -25.59
CA ALA A 297 12.65 33.67 -26.84
C ALA A 297 11.72 33.32 -28.03
N ASP A 298 10.62 32.60 -27.80
CA ASP A 298 9.60 32.28 -28.83
C ASP A 298 8.57 33.41 -29.03
N GLY A 299 8.57 34.40 -28.13
CA GLY A 299 7.95 35.70 -28.34
C GLY A 299 8.71 36.51 -29.38
N SER A 300 8.54 36.18 -30.66
CA SER A 300 9.03 37.01 -31.78
C SER A 300 8.66 38.48 -31.51
N PRO A 301 9.61 39.43 -31.68
CA PRO A 301 9.30 40.83 -31.51
C PRO A 301 8.24 41.17 -32.56
N MET A 302 7.01 41.46 -32.12
CA MET A 302 6.06 42.16 -32.98
C MET A 302 6.74 43.46 -33.35
N PHE A 303 7.30 43.47 -34.56
CA PHE A 303 7.90 44.61 -35.19
C PHE A 303 6.96 45.80 -35.02
N PHE A 304 7.53 46.90 -34.53
CA PHE A 304 6.98 48.23 -34.75
C PHE A 304 6.54 48.38 -36.21
N GLN A 305 5.25 48.57 -36.38
CA GLN A 305 4.56 49.12 -37.54
C GLN A 305 3.34 49.80 -36.92
N TRP A 306 3.17 51.12 -36.83
CA TRP A 306 3.71 52.28 -37.55
C TRP A 306 3.86 53.46 -36.56
#